data_AF-M6FKF3-F1
#
_entry.id   AF-M6FKF3-F1
#
_cell.length_a   1.000
_cell.length_b   1.000
_cell.length_c   1.000
_cell.angle_alpha   90.00
_cell.angle_beta   90.00
_cell.angle_gamma   90.00
#
_symmetry.space_group_name_H-M   'P 1'
#
loop_
_entity.id
_entity.type
_entity.pdbx_description
1 polymer ?
#
loop_
_entity_poly.entity_id
_entity_poly.type
_entity_poly.pdbx_seq_one_letter_code
_entity_poly.pdbx_strand_id
1 'polypeptide(L)'
;MQLPELETYFQTLTDLTDTIAVVNSPYESDFDHDIGQLEQYFTDIASRPWETSERDYFNLFSSHFTFHTKIVEEIIFEARRVLMPERRVYVKRLVAYHKHAGEWFAELQRKRKQFSQKDMVTA
;
A
#
# COMPACT_ATOMS: atom_id res chain seq x y z
N MET A 1 18.88 -3.47 1.14
CA MET A 1 18.17 -2.78 0.05
C MET A 1 18.79 -1.41 -0.15
N GLN A 2 18.82 -0.93 -1.39
CA GLN A 2 19.34 0.40 -1.74
C GLN A 2 18.20 1.34 -2.14
N LEU A 3 18.41 2.65 -2.03
CA LEU A 3 17.41 3.68 -2.38
C LEU A 3 16.80 3.53 -3.79
N PRO A 4 17.55 3.17 -4.87
CA PRO A 4 16.98 2.97 -6.20
C PRO A 4 15.97 1.82 -6.30
N GLU A 5 16.09 0.83 -5.40
CA GLU A 5 15.11 -0.26 -5.34
C GLU A 5 13.76 0.30 -4.86
N LEU A 6 13.74 1.23 -3.88
CA LEU A 6 12.48 1.84 -3.40
C LEU A 6 11.74 2.62 -4.48
N GLU A 7 12.45 3.35 -5.34
CA GLU A 7 11.82 4.11 -6.42
C GLU A 7 11.10 3.17 -7.40
N THR A 8 11.74 2.06 -7.76
CA THR A 8 11.11 1.00 -8.56
C THR A 8 9.89 0.42 -7.86
N TYR A 9 9.98 0.25 -6.52
CA TYR A 9 8.87 -0.22 -5.69
C TYR A 9 7.64 0.69 -5.78
N PHE A 10 7.84 2.00 -5.69
CA PHE A 10 6.74 2.95 -5.71
C PHE A 10 6.17 3.14 -7.11
N GLN A 11 7.00 3.04 -8.14
CA GLN A 11 6.51 3.02 -9.51
C GLN A 11 5.56 1.84 -9.73
N THR A 12 5.93 0.64 -9.28
CA THR A 12 5.07 -0.55 -9.42
C THR A 12 3.75 -0.39 -8.66
N LEU A 13 3.76 0.15 -7.43
CA LEU A 13 2.52 0.46 -6.71
C LEU A 13 1.65 1.46 -7.45
N THR A 14 2.26 2.50 -8.03
CA THR A 14 1.56 3.55 -8.79
C THR A 14 0.90 2.95 -10.02
N ASP A 15 1.65 2.19 -10.82
CA ASP A 15 1.16 1.53 -12.03
C ASP A 15 -0.03 0.60 -11.71
N LEU A 16 0.07 -0.20 -10.64
CA LEU A 16 -1.02 -1.06 -10.19
C LEU A 16 -2.24 -0.27 -9.70
N THR A 17 -2.05 0.84 -9.00
CA THR A 17 -3.19 1.67 -8.56
C THR A 17 -3.85 2.40 -9.72
N ASP A 18 -3.09 2.79 -10.74
CA ASP A 18 -3.62 3.49 -11.93
C ASP A 18 -4.49 2.56 -12.78
N THR A 19 -4.12 1.28 -12.94
CA THR A 19 -4.98 0.29 -13.63
C THR A 19 -6.26 0.01 -12.86
N ILE A 20 -6.22 0.07 -11.53
CA ILE A 20 -7.39 -0.14 -10.66
C ILE A 20 -8.28 1.12 -10.60
N ALA A 21 -7.72 2.31 -10.80
CA ALA A 21 -8.45 3.58 -10.65
C ALA A 21 -9.69 3.69 -11.56
N VAL A 22 -9.70 2.96 -12.68
CA VAL A 22 -10.83 2.90 -13.62
C VAL A 22 -11.98 2.00 -13.15
N VAL A 23 -11.96 1.47 -11.92
CA VAL A 23 -13.02 0.60 -11.34
C VAL A 23 -14.40 1.26 -11.28
N ASN A 24 -14.46 2.58 -11.31
CA ASN A 24 -15.69 3.37 -11.35
C ASN A 24 -16.14 3.75 -12.78
N SER A 25 -15.44 3.23 -13.79
CA SER A 25 -15.65 3.55 -15.19
C SER A 25 -16.25 2.36 -15.96
N PRO A 26 -16.86 2.62 -17.13
CA PRO A 26 -17.37 1.56 -18.00
C PRO A 26 -16.27 0.81 -18.78
N TYR A 27 -15.00 1.22 -18.66
CA TYR A 27 -13.91 0.58 -19.39
C TYR A 27 -13.70 -0.86 -18.93
N GLU A 28 -13.39 -1.74 -19.88
CA GLU A 28 -13.00 -3.11 -19.57
C GLU A 28 -11.60 -3.13 -18.92
N SER A 29 -11.50 -3.83 -17.80
CA SER A 29 -10.26 -4.08 -17.07
C SER A 29 -10.43 -5.40 -16.31
N ASP A 30 -9.31 -6.12 -16.15
CA ASP A 30 -9.22 -7.35 -15.39
C ASP A 30 -8.93 -7.04 -13.91
N PHE A 31 -9.94 -6.51 -13.22
CA PHE A 31 -9.80 -6.14 -11.80
C PHE A 31 -9.49 -7.33 -10.89
N ASP A 32 -9.82 -8.56 -11.29
CA ASP A 32 -9.45 -9.73 -10.52
C ASP A 32 -7.93 -9.93 -10.53
N HIS A 33 -7.32 -9.81 -11.72
CA HIS A 33 -5.88 -9.82 -11.90
C HIS A 33 -5.21 -8.64 -11.21
N ASP A 34 -5.63 -7.41 -11.51
CA ASP A 34 -4.98 -6.17 -11.05
C ASP A 34 -4.98 -6.07 -9.53
N ILE A 35 -6.13 -6.33 -8.88
CA ILE A 35 -6.22 -6.34 -7.41
C ILE A 35 -5.43 -7.52 -6.82
N GLY A 36 -5.43 -8.67 -7.49
CA GLY A 36 -4.62 -9.81 -7.08
C GLY A 36 -3.11 -9.49 -7.08
N GLN A 37 -2.62 -8.79 -8.11
CA GLN A 37 -1.24 -8.32 -8.17
C GLN A 37 -0.93 -7.32 -7.06
N LEU A 38 -1.84 -6.37 -6.79
CA LEU A 38 -1.69 -5.42 -5.69
C LEU A 38 -1.60 -6.11 -4.32
N GLU A 39 -2.45 -7.11 -4.07
CA GLU A 39 -2.43 -7.93 -2.84
C GLU A 39 -1.15 -8.75 -2.70
N GLN A 40 -0.69 -9.36 -3.79
CA GLN A 40 0.56 -10.11 -3.81
C GLN A 40 1.77 -9.19 -3.57
N TYR A 41 1.78 -8.02 -4.19
CA TYR A 41 2.86 -7.04 -4.04
C TYR A 41 2.91 -6.49 -2.60
N PHE A 42 1.75 -6.24 -1.99
CA PHE A 42 1.69 -5.89 -0.58
C PHE A 42 2.25 -7.00 0.32
N THR A 43 2.03 -8.27 -0.01
CA THR A 43 2.60 -9.39 0.75
C THR A 43 4.14 -9.39 0.67
N ASP A 44 4.72 -9.13 -0.50
CA ASP A 44 6.17 -8.96 -0.65
C ASP A 44 6.68 -7.77 0.19
N ILE A 45 6.00 -6.63 0.14
CA ILE A 45 6.31 -5.46 0.98
C ILE A 45 6.27 -5.87 2.46
N ALA A 46 5.20 -6.49 2.92
CA ALA A 46 5.00 -6.85 4.32
C ALA A 46 6.03 -7.87 4.85
N SER A 47 6.63 -8.66 3.96
CA SER A 47 7.61 -9.69 4.33
C SER A 47 9.02 -9.15 4.63
N ARG A 48 9.29 -7.88 4.30
CA ARG A 48 10.63 -7.28 4.42
C ARG A 48 10.93 -6.83 5.85
N PRO A 49 12.21 -6.87 6.28
CA PRO A 49 12.62 -6.51 7.63
C PRO A 49 12.77 -4.98 7.82
N TRP A 50 11.68 -4.24 7.65
CA TRP A 50 11.63 -2.78 7.74
C TRP A 50 12.03 -2.26 9.12
N GLU A 51 11.74 -3.01 10.19
CA GLU A 51 12.06 -2.63 11.56
C GLU A 51 13.57 -2.45 11.78
N THR A 52 14.40 -3.10 10.97
CA THR A 52 15.87 -3.08 11.06
C THR A 52 16.54 -2.30 9.92
N SER A 53 15.76 -1.73 8.99
CA SER A 53 16.34 -0.99 7.85
C SER A 53 17.03 0.31 8.31
N GLU A 54 17.81 0.94 7.44
CA GLU A 54 18.35 2.28 7.71
C GLU A 54 17.23 3.31 7.93
N ARG A 55 17.48 4.35 8.73
CA ARG A 55 16.47 5.36 9.11
C ARG A 55 15.94 6.12 7.90
N ASP A 56 16.82 6.64 7.05
CA ASP A 56 16.40 7.45 5.91
C ASP A 56 15.64 6.61 4.89
N TYR A 57 16.08 5.37 4.69
CA TYR A 57 15.38 4.37 3.90
C TYR A 57 13.97 4.08 4.44
N PHE A 58 13.82 3.88 5.75
CA PHE A 58 12.51 3.67 6.39
C PHE A 58 11.60 4.90 6.27
N ASN A 59 12.15 6.10 6.41
CA ASN A 59 11.39 7.35 6.30
C ASN A 59 10.86 7.54 4.88
N LEU A 60 11.70 7.29 3.86
CA LEU A 60 11.29 7.35 2.47
C LEU A 60 10.18 6.33 2.20
N PHE A 61 10.38 5.06 2.59
CA PHE A 61 9.35 4.03 2.54
C PHE A 61 8.05 4.48 3.19
N SER A 62 8.11 5.00 4.41
CA SER A 62 6.93 5.43 5.15
C SER A 62 6.16 6.54 4.44
N SER A 63 6.86 7.52 3.85
CA SER A 63 6.24 8.62 3.11
C SER A 63 5.47 8.10 1.90
N HIS A 64 6.10 7.25 1.09
CA HIS A 64 5.47 6.71 -0.11
C HIS A 64 4.36 5.71 0.20
N PHE A 65 4.54 4.84 1.20
CA PHE A 65 3.48 3.91 1.60
C PHE A 65 2.25 4.65 2.13
N THR A 66 2.44 5.75 2.85
CA THR A 66 1.34 6.65 3.24
C THR A 66 0.62 7.19 2.01
N PHE A 67 1.36 7.70 1.03
CA PHE A 67 0.79 8.20 -0.23
C PHE A 67 -0.02 7.11 -0.96
N HIS A 68 0.54 5.92 -1.10
CA HIS A 68 -0.14 4.76 -1.68
C HIS A 68 -1.47 4.46 -1.01
N THR A 69 -1.49 4.36 0.33
CA THR A 69 -2.75 4.11 1.06
C THR A 69 -3.80 5.19 0.83
N LYS A 70 -3.38 6.46 0.64
CA LYS A 70 -4.28 7.56 0.31
C LYS A 70 -4.84 7.48 -1.11
N ILE A 71 -4.05 7.11 -2.10
CA ILE A 71 -4.55 6.87 -3.45
C ILE A 71 -5.61 5.77 -3.46
N VAL A 72 -5.37 4.66 -2.75
CA VAL A 72 -6.36 3.58 -2.64
C VAL A 72 -7.64 4.06 -1.95
N GLU A 73 -7.53 4.87 -0.89
CA GLU A 73 -8.68 5.49 -0.22
C GLU A 73 -9.51 6.36 -1.18
N GLU A 74 -8.87 7.17 -2.02
CA GLU A 74 -9.52 8.02 -3.02
C GLU A 74 -10.22 7.19 -4.11
N ILE A 75 -9.58 6.14 -4.63
CA ILE A 75 -10.20 5.21 -5.59
C ILE A 75 -11.47 4.60 -5.00
N ILE A 76 -11.41 4.12 -3.74
CA ILE A 76 -12.58 3.55 -3.06
C ILE A 76 -13.69 4.59 -2.91
N PHE A 77 -13.33 5.82 -2.54
CA PHE A 77 -14.28 6.92 -2.36
C PHE A 77 -15.02 7.23 -3.67
N GLU A 78 -14.29 7.43 -4.77
CA GLU A 78 -14.87 7.72 -6.07
C GLU A 78 -15.69 6.54 -6.63
N ALA A 79 -15.23 5.30 -6.44
CA ALA A 79 -15.99 4.11 -6.83
C ALA A 79 -17.31 3.95 -6.08
N ARG A 80 -17.38 4.37 -4.81
CA ARG A 80 -18.62 4.35 -4.03
C ARG A 80 -19.61 5.42 -4.47
N ARG A 81 -19.16 6.52 -5.09
CA ARG A 81 -20.04 7.60 -5.59
C ARG A 81 -20.80 7.19 -6.85
N VAL A 82 -20.16 6.43 -7.72
CA VAL A 82 -20.71 5.98 -9.02
C VAL A 82 -21.05 4.48 -8.99
N LEU A 83 -21.41 3.96 -7.81
CA LEU A 83 -21.46 2.53 -7.50
C LEU A 83 -22.09 1.66 -8.60
N MET A 84 -21.24 1.05 -9.44
CA MET A 84 -21.64 0.07 -10.46
C MET A 84 -21.85 -1.29 -9.77
N PRO A 85 -23.08 -1.87 -9.79
CA PRO A 85 -23.39 -3.10 -9.07
C PRO A 85 -22.42 -4.26 -9.33
N GLU A 86 -22.03 -4.44 -10.59
CA GLU A 86 -21.10 -5.44 -11.08
C GLU A 86 -19.66 -5.24 -10.57
N ARG A 87 -19.27 -4.00 -10.23
CA ARG A 87 -17.94 -3.69 -9.69
C ARG A 87 -17.89 -3.69 -8.16
N ARG A 88 -19.02 -3.91 -7.49
CA ARG A 88 -19.13 -3.88 -6.02
C ARG A 88 -18.18 -4.88 -5.33
N VAL A 89 -17.92 -6.04 -5.94
CA VAL A 89 -17.01 -7.05 -5.37
C VAL A 89 -15.57 -6.53 -5.31
N TYR A 90 -15.12 -5.84 -6.35
CA TYR A 90 -13.77 -5.26 -6.43
C TYR A 90 -13.59 -4.12 -5.43
N VAL A 91 -14.59 -3.24 -5.31
CA VAL A 91 -14.57 -2.16 -4.30
C VAL A 91 -14.50 -2.75 -2.89
N LYS A 92 -15.18 -3.86 -2.61
CA LYS A 92 -15.06 -4.55 -1.32
C LYS A 92 -13.65 -5.10 -1.08
N ARG A 93 -13.00 -5.69 -2.09
CA ARG A 93 -11.61 -6.14 -2.00
C ARG A 93 -10.66 -4.98 -1.71
N LEU A 94 -10.81 -3.86 -2.41
CA LEU A 94 -10.01 -2.65 -2.15
C LEU A 94 -10.18 -2.12 -0.73
N VAL A 95 -11.40 -2.13 -0.19
CA VAL A 95 -11.67 -1.74 1.20
C VAL A 95 -10.96 -2.67 2.19
N ALA A 96 -11.01 -3.99 1.94
CA ALA A 96 -10.32 -4.96 2.78
C ALA A 96 -8.79 -4.78 2.71
N TYR A 97 -8.25 -4.58 1.51
CA TYR A 97 -6.86 -4.27 1.26
C TYR A 97 -6.43 -3.00 2.02
N HIS A 98 -7.13 -1.88 1.83
CA HIS A 98 -6.80 -0.59 2.45
C HIS A 98 -6.78 -0.70 3.98
N LYS A 99 -7.78 -1.38 4.56
CA LYS A 99 -7.83 -1.63 6.00
C LYS A 99 -6.63 -2.44 6.47
N HIS A 100 -6.34 -3.56 5.82
CA HIS A 100 -5.23 -4.44 6.19
C HIS A 100 -3.88 -3.74 6.06
N ALA A 101 -3.64 -3.04 4.94
CA ALA A 101 -2.42 -2.27 4.71
C ALA A 101 -2.23 -1.16 5.75
N GLY A 102 -3.30 -0.45 6.11
CA GLY A 102 -3.26 0.59 7.14
C GLY A 102 -2.97 0.05 8.54
N GLU A 103 -3.60 -1.05 8.92
CA GLU A 103 -3.37 -1.72 10.21
C GLU A 103 -1.92 -2.23 10.33
N TRP A 104 -1.43 -2.91 9.29
CA TRP A 104 -0.06 -3.39 9.22
C TRP A 104 0.95 -2.23 9.33
N PHE A 105 0.74 -1.15 8.58
CA PHE A 105 1.67 -0.03 8.55
C PHE A 105 1.71 0.72 9.87
N ALA A 106 0.55 0.92 10.52
CA ALA A 106 0.49 1.50 11.86
C ALA A 106 1.25 0.64 12.89
N GLU A 107 1.13 -0.68 12.80
CA GLU A 107 1.89 -1.60 13.66
C GLU A 107 3.40 -1.50 13.39
N LEU A 108 3.81 -1.46 12.13
CA LEU A 108 5.22 -1.33 11.74
C LEU A 108 5.82 -0.03 12.28
N GLN A 109 5.12 1.11 12.13
CA GLN A 109 5.57 2.39 12.68
C GLN A 109 5.70 2.33 14.21
N ARG A 110 4.79 1.64 14.90
CA ARG A 110 4.88 1.44 16.35
C ARG A 110 6.10 0.59 16.74
N LYS A 111 6.35 -0.51 16.04
CA LYS A 111 7.53 -1.38 16.25
C LYS A 111 8.82 -0.60 16.02
N ARG A 112 8.90 0.20 14.96
CA ARG A 112 10.07 1.04 14.64
C ARG A 112 10.37 2.07 15.73
N LYS A 113 9.35 2.71 16.30
CA LYS A 113 9.53 3.64 17.45
C LYS A 113 10.11 2.93 18.68
N GLN A 114 9.65 1.71 18.97
CA GLN A 114 10.18 0.92 20.08
C GLN A 114 11.64 0.47 19.85
N PHE A 115 11.99 0.12 18.62
CA PHE A 115 13.37 -0.23 18.25
C PHE A 115 14.32 0.95 18.47
N SER A 116 13.96 2.12 17.94
CA SER A 116 14.76 3.34 18.10
C SER A 116 14.95 3.79 19.56
N GLN A 117 14.00 3.50 20.46
CA GLN A 117 14.16 3.79 21.89
C GLN A 117 15.10 2.82 22.60
N LYS A 118 15.13 1.55 22.19
CA LYS A 118 16.05 0.56 22.75
C LYS A 118 17.50 0.86 22.40
N ASP A 119 17.75 1.26 21.15
CA ASP A 119 19.10 1.64 20.70
C ASP A 119 19.70 2.81 21.50
N MET A 120 18.86 3.76 21.96
CA MET A 120 19.29 4.89 22.80
C MET A 120 19.58 4.52 24.26
N VAL A 121 19.12 3.36 24.74
CA VAL A 121 19.32 2.92 26.13
C VAL A 121 20.56 2.02 26.26
N THR A 122 21.01 1.42 25.15
CA THR A 122 22.19 0.54 25.09
C THR A 122 23.44 1.19 24.50
N ALA A 123 23.39 2.46 24.11
CA ALA A 123 24.52 3.27 23.63
C ALA A 123 25.00 4.25 24.72
#